data_AF-A0A813G7R8-F1
#
_entry.id   AF-A0A813G7R8-F1
#
_cell.length_a   1.000
_cell.length_b   1.000
_cell.length_c   1.000
_cell.angle_alpha   90.00
_cell.angle_beta   90.00
_cell.angle_gamma   90.00
#
_symmetry.space_group_name_H-M   'P 1'
#
loop_
_entity.id
_entity.type
_entity.pdbx_description
1 polymer ?
#
loop_
_entity_poly.entity_id
_entity_poly.type
_entity_poly.pdbx_seq_one_letter_code
_entity_poly.pdbx_strand_id
1 'polypeptide(L)'
;VCYHSFTFVLYEPIRDVVSAMLGMEAGQTNYAQRVLSAGISAAIAITIFNPTEVVKTQMQSSSGSTSMQEVVRKVWHKDGVKGFWAGLRPNVLRTFLVNGAEIGTYDETKLVMVEIVGSGLASHLGASFIAGLVSACVSTPADVVKTRVMNAAGSEQAYRGILHAIYCIVGQEGFLALYKGFALIVTRKVIWCTVFFVLYEKLLAALMEVIADMETY
;
A
#
# COMPACT_ATOMS: atom_id res chain seq x y z
N VAL A 1 7.60 3.04 -4.44
CA VAL A 1 8.89 3.22 -3.74
C VAL A 1 8.92 4.58 -3.06
N CYS A 2 8.99 5.71 -3.77
CA CYS A 2 9.07 7.05 -3.13
C CYS A 2 7.95 7.37 -2.13
N TYR A 3 6.69 7.05 -2.50
CA TYR A 3 5.54 7.22 -1.60
C TYR A 3 5.71 6.47 -0.27
N HIS A 4 6.15 5.21 -0.33
CA HIS A 4 6.23 4.35 0.84
C HIS A 4 7.42 4.74 1.74
N SER A 5 8.56 5.13 1.14
CA SER A 5 9.70 5.70 1.85
C SER A 5 9.31 6.97 2.62
N PHE A 6 8.52 7.85 1.99
CA PHE A 6 8.06 9.07 2.66
C PHE A 6 7.07 8.78 3.79
N THR A 7 6.18 7.81 3.62
CA THR A 7 5.28 7.34 4.70
C THR A 7 6.07 6.85 5.91
N PHE A 8 7.15 6.09 5.72
CA PHE A 8 8.00 5.62 6.83
C PHE A 8 8.71 6.77 7.54
N VAL A 9 9.26 7.73 6.79
CA VAL A 9 9.89 8.93 7.37
C VAL A 9 8.89 9.75 8.19
N LEU A 10 7.65 9.86 7.72
CA LEU A 10 6.60 10.57 8.43
C LEU A 10 5.96 9.77 9.58
N TYR A 11 6.17 8.46 9.65
CA TYR A 11 5.48 7.60 10.62
C TYR A 11 5.88 7.93 12.07
N GLU A 12 7.17 8.05 12.36
CA GLU A 12 7.66 8.36 13.72
C GLU A 12 7.15 9.70 14.27
N PRO A 13 7.29 10.84 13.56
CA PRO A 13 6.80 12.12 14.09
C PRO A 13 5.26 12.13 14.23
N ILE A 14 4.54 11.46 13.33
CA ILE A 14 3.07 11.39 13.41
C ILE A 14 2.63 10.48 14.56
N ARG A 15 3.32 9.37 14.77
CA ARG A 15 3.06 8.49 15.91
C ARG A 15 3.24 9.26 17.22
N ASP A 16 4.30 10.05 17.35
CA ASP A 16 4.59 10.80 18.57
C ASP A 16 3.55 11.91 18.82
N VAL A 17 3.08 12.59 17.76
CA VAL A 17 1.96 13.54 17.84
C VAL A 17 0.66 12.85 18.24
N VAL A 18 0.37 11.67 17.67
CA VAL A 18 -0.82 10.88 18.01
C VAL A 18 -0.74 10.34 19.45
N SER A 19 0.43 9.92 19.92
CA SER A 19 0.67 9.54 21.33
C SER A 19 0.35 10.71 22.26
N ALA A 20 0.85 11.90 21.92
CA ALA A 20 0.66 13.11 22.71
C ALA A 20 -0.82 13.54 22.75
N MET A 21 -1.54 13.45 21.63
CA MET A 21 -2.97 13.77 21.58
C MET A 21 -3.84 12.76 22.36
N LEU A 22 -3.41 11.50 22.46
CA LEU A 22 -4.13 10.45 23.17
C LEU A 22 -3.70 10.30 24.64
N GLY A 23 -2.69 11.04 25.10
CA GLY A 23 -2.23 11.04 26.49
C GLY A 23 -1.61 9.71 26.96
N MET A 24 -1.02 8.91 26.06
CA MET A 24 -0.44 7.60 26.38
C MET A 24 1.09 7.63 26.32
N GLU A 25 1.77 6.84 27.17
CA GLU A 25 3.24 6.79 27.26
C GLU A 25 3.91 6.32 25.96
N ALA A 26 4.96 7.05 25.56
CA ALA A 26 5.81 6.74 24.41
C ALA A 26 6.64 5.48 24.70
N GLY A 27 6.08 4.30 24.40
CA GLY A 27 6.80 3.03 24.55
C GLY A 27 5.96 1.79 24.31
N GLN A 28 4.67 1.81 24.67
CA GLN A 28 3.70 0.75 24.36
C GLN A 28 2.57 1.31 23.49
N THR A 29 2.84 1.45 22.19
CA THR A 29 1.79 1.90 21.27
C THR A 29 0.77 0.79 21.06
N ASN A 30 -0.48 1.04 21.48
CA ASN A 30 -1.61 0.13 21.24
C ASN A 30 -1.83 -0.11 19.75
N TYR A 31 -2.38 -1.27 19.39
CA TYR A 31 -2.75 -1.64 18.01
C TYR A 31 -3.46 -0.50 17.27
N ALA A 32 -4.50 0.07 17.90
CA ALA A 32 -5.28 1.17 17.33
C ALA A 32 -4.42 2.41 17.02
N GLN A 33 -3.49 2.76 17.90
CA GLN A 33 -2.63 3.93 17.73
C GLN A 33 -1.67 3.76 16.55
N ARG A 34 -1.12 2.56 16.37
CA ARG A 34 -0.21 2.23 15.28
C ARG A 34 -0.93 2.26 13.94
N VAL A 35 -2.12 1.68 13.89
CA VAL A 35 -3.00 1.73 12.71
C VAL A 35 -3.37 3.17 12.36
N LEU A 36 -3.72 3.99 13.35
CA LEU A 36 -4.08 5.40 13.14
C LEU A 36 -2.89 6.25 12.67
N SER A 37 -1.73 6.13 13.32
CA SER A 37 -0.52 6.86 12.94
C SER A 37 -0.02 6.47 11.54
N ALA A 38 -0.04 5.17 11.22
CA ALA A 38 0.23 4.63 9.89
C ALA A 38 -0.74 5.19 8.83
N GLY A 39 -2.03 5.20 9.14
CA GLY A 39 -3.05 5.71 8.23
C GLY A 39 -2.91 7.22 7.98
N ILE A 40 -2.63 8.00 9.03
CA ILE A 40 -2.48 9.46 8.93
C ILE A 40 -1.19 9.82 8.18
N SER A 41 -0.06 9.14 8.45
CA SER A 41 1.18 9.36 7.71
C SER A 41 1.01 9.06 6.23
N ALA A 42 0.31 7.97 5.92
CA ALA A 42 -0.02 7.56 4.57
C ALA A 42 -0.94 8.59 3.86
N ALA A 43 -1.89 9.19 4.59
CA ALA A 43 -2.79 10.24 4.09
C ALA A 43 -2.07 11.56 3.76
N ILE A 44 -1.11 11.95 4.60
CA ILE A 44 -0.29 13.15 4.34
C ILE A 44 0.63 12.90 3.14
N ALA A 45 1.31 11.76 3.12
CA ALA A 45 2.18 11.38 2.01
C ALA A 45 1.41 11.37 0.68
N ILE A 46 0.22 10.74 0.63
CA ILE A 46 -0.53 10.66 -0.63
C ILE A 46 -1.02 12.03 -1.10
N THR A 47 -1.28 12.98 -0.21
CA THR A 47 -1.67 14.34 -0.58
C THR A 47 -0.57 15.08 -1.34
N ILE A 48 0.69 14.82 -0.98
CA ILE A 48 1.87 15.38 -1.64
C ILE A 48 2.15 14.64 -2.96
N PHE A 49 2.00 13.31 -2.97
CA PHE A 49 2.31 12.47 -4.14
C PHE A 49 1.14 12.26 -5.12
N ASN A 50 -0.05 12.81 -4.83
CA ASN A 50 -1.24 12.65 -5.67
C ASN A 50 -1.03 13.09 -7.13
N PRO A 51 -0.32 14.20 -7.44
CA PRO A 51 -0.05 14.60 -8.83
C PRO A 51 0.66 13.51 -9.64
N THR A 52 1.66 12.86 -9.04
CA THR A 52 2.42 11.77 -9.67
C THR A 52 1.54 10.54 -9.89
N GLU A 53 0.64 10.24 -8.96
CA GLU A 53 -0.31 9.14 -9.13
C GLU A 53 -1.31 9.41 -10.26
N VAL A 54 -1.85 10.62 -10.35
CA VAL A 54 -2.79 11.00 -11.42
C VAL A 54 -2.13 10.88 -12.79
N VAL A 55 -0.89 11.33 -12.94
CA VAL A 55 -0.15 11.18 -14.21
C VAL A 55 0.06 9.71 -14.54
N LYS A 56 0.46 8.90 -13.56
CA LYS A 56 0.68 7.46 -13.74
C LYS A 56 -0.60 6.72 -14.11
N THR A 57 -1.74 7.01 -13.47
CA THR A 57 -3.01 6.34 -13.76
C THR A 57 -3.53 6.71 -15.15
N GLN A 58 -3.39 7.98 -15.56
CA GLN A 58 -3.74 8.43 -16.91
C GLN A 58 -2.86 7.78 -17.99
N MET A 59 -1.56 7.61 -17.72
CA MET A 59 -0.66 6.86 -18.61
C MET A 59 -1.06 5.39 -18.73
N GLN A 60 -1.40 4.73 -17.61
CA GLN A 60 -1.80 3.33 -17.61
C GLN A 60 -3.19 3.08 -18.22
N SER A 61 -4.08 4.07 -18.14
CA SER A 61 -5.42 4.00 -18.73
C SER A 61 -5.43 4.36 -20.22
N SER A 62 -4.41 5.03 -20.73
CA SER A 62 -4.34 5.43 -22.13
C SER A 62 -3.90 4.24 -22.98
N SER A 63 -4.75 3.79 -23.90
CA SER A 63 -4.48 2.66 -24.81
C SER A 63 -3.42 2.94 -25.89
N GLY A 64 -2.61 3.98 -25.74
CA GLY A 64 -1.51 4.35 -26.63
C GLY A 64 -0.27 4.77 -25.84
N SER A 65 0.91 4.64 -26.46
CA SER A 65 2.18 5.13 -25.88
C SER A 65 2.17 6.66 -25.83
N THR A 66 1.57 7.21 -24.78
CA THR A 66 1.58 8.65 -24.50
C THR A 66 2.77 8.98 -23.62
N SER A 67 3.51 10.01 -23.99
CA SER A 67 4.62 10.47 -23.17
C SER A 67 4.09 11.10 -21.88
N MET A 68 4.81 10.91 -20.76
CA MET A 68 4.44 11.49 -19.47
C MET A 68 4.26 13.02 -19.56
N GLN A 69 5.03 13.68 -20.42
CA GLN A 69 4.91 15.12 -20.68
C GLN A 69 3.60 15.50 -21.38
N GLU A 70 3.10 14.65 -22.28
CA GLU A 70 1.82 14.88 -22.97
C GLU A 70 0.66 14.74 -22.00
N VAL A 71 0.71 13.74 -21.10
CA VAL A 71 -0.31 13.57 -20.05
C VAL A 71 -0.33 14.76 -19.10
N VAL A 72 0.83 15.24 -18.65
CA VAL A 72 0.93 16.44 -17.80
C VAL A 72 0.36 17.67 -18.51
N ARG A 73 0.72 17.89 -19.78
CA ARG A 73 0.21 19.01 -20.58
C ARG A 73 -1.31 18.91 -20.76
N LYS A 74 -1.83 17.71 -21.02
CA LYS A 74 -3.27 17.45 -21.18
C LYS A 74 -4.06 17.74 -19.91
N VAL A 75 -3.56 17.30 -18.75
CA VAL A 75 -4.19 17.57 -17.45
C VAL A 75 -4.17 19.07 -17.14
N TRP A 76 -3.03 19.73 -17.36
CA TRP A 76 -2.87 21.17 -17.15
C TRP A 76 -3.84 22.00 -17.99
N HIS A 77 -3.99 21.69 -19.30
CA HIS A 77 -4.89 22.45 -20.16
C HIS A 77 -6.38 22.16 -19.92
N LYS A 78 -6.75 20.95 -19.50
CA LYS A 78 -8.15 20.55 -19.33
C LYS A 78 -8.72 20.99 -17.98
N ASP A 79 -8.03 20.66 -16.89
CA ASP A 79 -8.54 20.80 -15.52
C ASP A 79 -7.63 21.69 -14.64
N GLY A 80 -6.54 22.22 -15.21
CA GLY A 80 -5.58 23.07 -14.51
C GLY A 80 -4.91 22.36 -13.33
N VAL A 81 -4.55 23.16 -12.32
CA VAL A 81 -3.94 22.67 -11.08
C VAL A 81 -4.87 21.68 -10.36
N LYS A 82 -6.20 21.90 -10.40
CA LYS A 82 -7.17 21.01 -9.73
C LYS A 82 -7.19 19.60 -10.31
N GLY A 83 -6.84 19.43 -11.59
CA GLY A 83 -6.73 18.13 -12.24
C GLY A 83 -5.72 17.20 -11.55
N PHE A 84 -4.62 17.73 -11.02
CA PHE A 84 -3.59 16.94 -10.33
C PHE A 84 -4.02 16.44 -8.95
N TRP A 85 -5.03 17.06 -8.34
CA TRP A 85 -5.65 16.61 -7.08
C TRP A 85 -7.02 15.94 -7.29
N ALA A 86 -7.41 15.70 -8.54
CA ALA A 86 -8.60 14.91 -8.84
C ALA A 86 -8.44 13.49 -8.25
N GLY A 87 -9.49 13.00 -7.59
CA GLY A 87 -9.46 11.68 -6.95
C GLY A 87 -8.71 11.61 -5.62
N LEU A 88 -8.32 12.73 -5.00
CA LEU A 88 -7.61 12.72 -3.71
C LEU A 88 -8.39 11.99 -2.60
N ARG A 89 -9.70 12.24 -2.48
CA ARG A 89 -10.55 11.61 -1.44
C ARG A 89 -10.52 10.07 -1.47
N PRO A 90 -10.82 9.40 -2.60
CA PRO A 90 -10.73 7.95 -2.66
C PRO A 90 -9.29 7.43 -2.52
N ASN A 91 -8.29 8.19 -2.98
CA ASN A 91 -6.89 7.84 -2.79
C ASN A 91 -6.48 7.86 -1.31
N VAL A 92 -6.81 8.94 -0.58
CA VAL A 92 -6.54 9.06 0.86
C VAL A 92 -7.20 7.92 1.64
N LEU A 93 -8.48 7.64 1.41
CA LEU A 93 -9.17 6.58 2.14
C LEU A 93 -8.54 5.22 1.88
N ARG A 94 -8.30 4.89 0.62
CA ARG A 94 -7.69 3.61 0.24
C ARG A 94 -6.30 3.46 0.85
N THR A 95 -5.51 4.52 0.77
CA THR A 95 -4.15 4.54 1.29
C THR A 95 -4.11 4.44 2.83
N PHE A 96 -5.03 5.12 3.52
CA PHE A 96 -5.22 4.98 4.96
C PHE A 96 -5.56 3.53 5.34
N LEU A 97 -6.55 2.93 4.68
CA LEU A 97 -7.00 1.57 4.97
C LEU A 97 -5.91 0.53 4.71
N VAL A 98 -5.22 0.62 3.57
CA VAL A 98 -4.16 -0.34 3.22
C VAL A 98 -2.98 -0.25 4.18
N ASN A 99 -2.44 0.95 4.44
CA ASN A 99 -1.29 1.08 5.35
C ASN A 99 -1.66 0.76 6.80
N GLY A 100 -2.87 1.17 7.24
CA GLY A 100 -3.37 0.84 8.57
C GLY A 100 -3.53 -0.67 8.76
N ALA A 101 -4.18 -1.35 7.81
CA ALA A 101 -4.34 -2.80 7.85
C ALA A 101 -3.00 -3.53 7.75
N GLU A 102 -2.08 -3.06 6.91
CA GLU A 102 -0.74 -3.64 6.74
C GLU A 102 0.07 -3.58 8.04
N ILE A 103 0.14 -2.42 8.69
CA ILE A 103 0.87 -2.27 9.95
C ILE A 103 0.20 -3.08 11.05
N GLY A 104 -1.11 -2.91 11.27
CA GLY A 104 -1.82 -3.66 12.32
C GLY A 104 -1.67 -5.18 12.16
N THR A 105 -1.83 -5.68 10.94
CA THR A 105 -1.71 -7.12 10.66
C THR A 105 -0.28 -7.64 10.83
N TYR A 106 0.72 -6.86 10.39
CA TYR A 106 2.12 -7.25 10.51
C TYR A 106 2.52 -7.48 11.97
N ASP A 107 1.99 -6.67 12.88
CA ASP A 107 2.35 -6.75 14.30
C ASP A 107 1.75 -7.94 15.01
N GLU A 108 0.46 -8.19 14.82
CA GLU A 108 -0.21 -9.38 15.37
C GLU A 108 0.44 -10.65 14.84
N THR A 109 0.78 -10.67 13.54
CA THR A 109 1.44 -11.82 12.92
C THR A 109 2.88 -11.98 13.43
N LYS A 110 3.61 -10.88 13.63
CA LYS A 110 4.98 -10.91 14.13
C LYS A 110 5.05 -11.45 15.56
N LEU A 111 4.10 -11.07 16.43
CA LEU A 111 4.02 -11.57 17.80
C LEU A 111 3.84 -13.09 17.82
N VAL A 112 2.90 -13.61 17.02
CA VAL A 112 2.63 -15.05 16.91
C VAL A 112 3.82 -15.80 16.29
N MET A 113 4.51 -15.23 15.30
CA MET A 113 5.59 -15.94 14.60
C MET A 113 6.90 -16.01 15.40
N VAL A 114 7.21 -14.97 16.18
CA VAL A 114 8.39 -14.95 17.06
C VAL A 114 8.28 -16.03 18.14
N GLU A 115 7.06 -16.30 18.60
CA GLU A 115 6.77 -17.33 19.61
C GLU A 115 6.90 -18.76 19.05
N ILE A 116 6.62 -18.97 17.77
CA ILE A 116 6.59 -20.32 17.15
C ILE A 116 7.95 -20.76 16.59
N VAL A 117 8.77 -19.86 16.04
CA VAL A 117 9.93 -20.23 15.19
C VAL A 117 11.29 -19.75 15.73
N GLY A 118 11.33 -18.85 16.73
CA GLY A 118 12.58 -18.25 17.21
C GLY A 118 13.16 -17.17 16.27
N SER A 119 14.28 -16.54 16.62
CA SER A 119 14.84 -15.37 15.92
C SER A 119 15.78 -15.73 14.76
N GLY A 120 15.24 -16.29 13.66
CA GLY A 120 16.00 -16.64 12.46
C GLY A 120 15.42 -16.04 11.17
N LEU A 121 16.19 -16.06 10.07
CA LEU A 121 15.72 -15.55 8.77
C LEU A 121 14.41 -16.22 8.32
N ALA A 122 14.28 -17.53 8.58
CA ALA A 122 13.08 -18.31 8.26
C ALA A 122 11.82 -17.86 9.04
N SER A 123 11.97 -17.37 10.28
CA SER A 123 10.83 -16.86 11.05
C SER A 123 10.37 -15.50 10.55
N HIS A 124 11.32 -14.62 10.20
CA HIS A 124 11.01 -13.35 9.55
C HIS A 124 10.33 -13.55 8.20
N LEU A 125 10.76 -14.55 7.42
CA LEU A 125 10.15 -14.93 6.14
C LEU A 125 8.72 -15.45 6.31
N GLY A 126 8.53 -16.41 7.21
CA GLY A 126 7.20 -16.97 7.49
C GLY A 126 6.24 -15.91 8.04
N ALA A 127 6.70 -15.06 8.97
CA ALA A 127 5.92 -13.96 9.52
C ALA A 127 5.48 -12.99 8.41
N SER A 128 6.41 -12.63 7.53
CA SER A 128 6.14 -11.73 6.41
C SER A 128 5.16 -12.34 5.41
N PHE A 129 5.20 -13.66 5.20
CA PHE A 129 4.26 -14.36 4.32
C PHE A 129 2.84 -14.38 4.88
N ILE A 130 2.67 -14.76 6.15
CA ILE A 130 1.35 -14.77 6.81
C ILE A 130 0.80 -13.33 6.93
N ALA A 131 1.64 -12.38 7.30
CA ALA A 131 1.26 -10.96 7.36
C ALA A 131 0.84 -10.47 5.97
N GLY A 132 1.57 -10.89 4.93
CA GLY A 132 1.27 -10.60 3.53
C GLY A 132 -0.07 -11.17 3.07
N LEU A 133 -0.42 -12.38 3.50
CA LEU A 133 -1.70 -13.05 3.22
C LEU A 133 -2.88 -12.36 3.92
N VAL A 134 -2.75 -12.08 5.21
CA VAL A 134 -3.83 -11.41 5.97
C VAL A 134 -3.99 -9.96 5.48
N SER A 135 -2.89 -9.26 5.19
CA SER A 135 -2.91 -7.96 4.50
C SER A 135 -3.62 -8.04 3.15
N ALA A 136 -3.39 -9.11 2.37
CA ALA A 136 -4.08 -9.31 1.11
C ALA A 136 -5.58 -9.55 1.32
N CYS A 137 -6.00 -10.31 2.35
CA CYS A 137 -7.42 -10.51 2.68
C CYS A 137 -8.13 -9.19 2.99
N VAL A 138 -7.49 -8.29 3.74
CA VAL A 138 -8.06 -6.98 4.08
C VAL A 138 -8.01 -6.00 2.90
N SER A 139 -6.94 -6.04 2.10
CA SER A 139 -6.72 -5.10 1.00
C SER A 139 -7.54 -5.42 -0.26
N THR A 140 -7.80 -6.71 -0.51
CA THR A 140 -8.52 -7.17 -1.72
C THR A 140 -9.90 -6.52 -1.89
N PRO A 141 -10.80 -6.51 -0.90
CA PRO A 141 -12.10 -5.84 -1.05
C PRO A 141 -11.94 -4.33 -1.31
N ALA A 142 -10.96 -3.67 -0.67
CA ALA A 142 -10.69 -2.26 -0.87
C ALA A 142 -10.17 -1.96 -2.30
N ASP A 143 -9.30 -2.82 -2.84
CA ASP A 143 -8.78 -2.70 -4.20
C ASP A 143 -9.86 -2.97 -5.26
N VAL A 144 -10.75 -3.94 -5.05
CA VAL A 144 -11.89 -4.20 -5.95
C VAL A 144 -12.86 -3.04 -5.99
N VAL A 145 -13.20 -2.46 -4.82
CA VAL A 145 -14.09 -1.29 -4.77
C VAL A 145 -13.42 -0.10 -5.46
N LYS A 146 -12.12 0.14 -5.24
CA LYS A 146 -11.40 1.24 -5.89
C LYS A 146 -11.40 1.09 -7.41
N THR A 147 -11.05 -0.08 -7.92
CA THR A 147 -10.97 -0.33 -9.37
C THR A 147 -12.34 -0.19 -10.03
N ARG A 148 -13.41 -0.66 -9.40
CA ARG A 148 -14.78 -0.46 -9.91
C ARG A 148 -15.23 0.99 -9.90
N VAL A 149 -14.94 1.73 -8.82
CA VAL A 149 -15.27 3.16 -8.75
C VAL A 149 -14.47 3.95 -9.77
N MET A 150 -13.19 3.64 -9.98
CA MET A 150 -12.36 4.28 -11.01
C MET A 150 -12.82 3.92 -12.43
N ASN A 151 -13.16 2.65 -12.69
CA ASN A 151 -13.64 2.22 -14.00
C ASN A 151 -15.04 2.77 -14.33
N ALA A 152 -15.88 3.03 -13.32
CA ALA A 152 -17.21 3.64 -13.49
C ALA A 152 -17.17 5.18 -13.57
N ALA A 153 -16.00 5.81 -13.36
CA ALA A 153 -15.86 7.25 -13.43
C ALA A 153 -15.98 7.75 -14.88
N GLY A 154 -17.14 8.32 -15.22
CA GLY A 154 -17.45 8.84 -16.57
C GLY A 154 -18.58 8.11 -17.30
N SER A 155 -19.13 7.04 -16.71
CA SER A 155 -20.30 6.31 -17.23
C SER A 155 -21.58 6.71 -16.48
N GLU A 156 -22.77 6.45 -17.06
CA GLU A 156 -24.08 6.70 -16.40
C GLU A 156 -24.24 5.98 -15.04
N GLN A 157 -23.42 4.95 -14.78
CA GLN A 157 -23.36 4.18 -13.53
C GLN A 157 -22.28 4.68 -12.55
N ALA A 158 -21.95 5.97 -12.57
CA ALA A 158 -21.00 6.55 -11.63
C ALA A 158 -21.47 6.37 -10.17
N TYR A 159 -20.66 5.69 -9.36
CA TYR A 159 -20.97 5.51 -7.94
C TYR A 159 -20.84 6.84 -7.19
N ARG A 160 -21.85 7.19 -6.38
CA ARG A 160 -21.85 8.42 -5.55
C ARG A 160 -20.77 8.43 -4.47
N GLY A 161 -20.19 7.28 -4.14
CA GLY A 161 -19.12 7.14 -3.16
C GLY A 161 -18.73 5.69 -2.91
N ILE A 162 -17.71 5.49 -2.09
CA ILE A 162 -17.14 4.16 -1.78
C ILE A 162 -18.15 3.27 -1.05
N LEU A 163 -18.92 3.82 -0.10
CA LEU A 163 -19.95 3.08 0.63
C LEU A 163 -21.12 2.65 -0.26
N HIS A 164 -21.56 3.54 -1.15
CA HIS A 164 -22.60 3.23 -2.14
C HIS A 164 -22.11 2.16 -3.13
N ALA A 165 -20.84 2.21 -3.53
CA ALA A 165 -20.23 1.18 -4.37
C ALA A 165 -20.21 -0.18 -3.66
N ILE A 166 -19.78 -0.24 -2.40
CA ILE A 166 -19.77 -1.48 -1.62
C ILE A 166 -21.19 -2.06 -1.54
N TYR A 167 -22.18 -1.23 -1.19
CA TYR A 167 -23.57 -1.67 -1.09
C TYR A 167 -24.12 -2.20 -2.42
N CYS A 168 -23.90 -1.48 -3.53
CA CYS A 168 -24.31 -1.94 -4.86
C CYS A 168 -23.59 -3.24 -5.29
N ILE A 169 -22.28 -3.35 -5.06
CA ILE A 169 -21.51 -4.54 -5.43
C ILE A 169 -22.00 -5.77 -4.67
N VAL A 170 -22.20 -5.65 -3.35
CA VAL A 170 -22.68 -6.75 -2.51
C VAL A 170 -24.12 -7.11 -2.87
N GLY A 171 -24.99 -6.13 -3.14
CA GLY A 171 -26.39 -6.36 -3.51
C GLY A 171 -26.59 -6.94 -4.91
N GLN A 172 -25.73 -6.61 -5.87
CA GLN A 172 -25.87 -7.04 -7.28
C GLN A 172 -25.07 -8.30 -7.62
N GLU A 173 -23.87 -8.47 -7.08
CA GLU A 173 -22.97 -9.58 -7.41
C GLU A 173 -22.64 -10.50 -6.22
N GLY A 174 -23.07 -10.13 -5.01
CA GLY A 174 -22.80 -10.89 -3.79
C GLY A 174 -21.45 -10.61 -3.16
N PHE A 175 -21.24 -11.14 -1.95
CA PHE A 175 -20.03 -10.93 -1.15
C PHE A 175 -18.74 -11.44 -1.82
N LEU A 176 -18.83 -12.53 -2.59
CA LEU A 176 -17.68 -13.11 -3.31
C LEU A 176 -17.15 -12.20 -4.43
N ALA A 177 -17.96 -11.25 -4.91
CA ALA A 177 -17.52 -10.28 -5.91
C ALA A 177 -16.41 -9.37 -5.38
N LEU A 178 -16.36 -9.12 -4.07
CA LEU A 178 -15.30 -8.34 -3.41
C LEU A 178 -13.96 -9.06 -3.37
N TYR A 179 -13.94 -10.39 -3.52
CA TYR A 179 -12.73 -11.21 -3.56
C TYR A 179 -12.35 -11.66 -4.97
N LYS A 180 -13.08 -11.23 -6.02
CA LYS A 180 -12.68 -11.46 -7.42
C LYS A 180 -11.32 -10.80 -7.67
N GLY A 181 -10.29 -11.64 -7.87
CA GLY A 181 -8.91 -11.18 -8.07
C GLY A 181 -7.97 -11.44 -6.88
N PHE A 182 -8.47 -11.99 -5.76
CA PHE A 182 -7.64 -12.37 -4.61
C PHE A 182 -6.45 -13.24 -5.00
N ALA A 183 -6.69 -14.29 -5.80
CA ALA A 183 -5.63 -15.18 -6.26
C ALA A 183 -4.53 -14.44 -7.05
N LEU A 184 -4.91 -13.49 -7.92
CA LEU A 184 -3.94 -12.69 -8.68
C LEU A 184 -3.12 -11.76 -7.77
N ILE A 185 -3.76 -11.16 -6.75
CA ILE A 185 -3.08 -10.30 -5.79
C ILE A 185 -2.08 -11.11 -4.96
N VAL A 186 -2.48 -12.28 -4.45
CA VAL A 186 -1.62 -13.18 -3.68
C VAL A 186 -0.47 -13.67 -4.54
N THR A 187 -0.74 -14.20 -5.73
CA THR A 187 0.31 -14.66 -6.66
C THR A 187 1.31 -13.56 -6.98
N ARG A 188 0.84 -12.33 -7.24
CA ARG A 188 1.73 -11.18 -7.44
C ARG A 188 2.61 -10.89 -6.22
N LYS A 189 2.06 -10.95 -5.00
CA LYS A 189 2.83 -10.77 -3.76
C LYS A 189 3.88 -11.86 -3.57
N VAL A 190 3.52 -13.12 -3.84
CA VAL A 190 4.45 -14.26 -3.76
C VAL A 190 5.59 -14.10 -4.74
N ILE A 191 5.30 -13.78 -6.02
CA ILE A 191 6.33 -13.57 -7.04
C ILE A 191 7.29 -12.44 -6.62
N TRP A 192 6.74 -11.32 -6.17
CA TRP A 192 7.57 -10.18 -5.72
C TRP A 192 8.47 -10.56 -4.54
N CYS A 193 7.92 -11.28 -3.56
CA CYS A 193 8.67 -11.76 -2.39
C CYS A 193 9.81 -12.71 -2.79
N THR A 194 9.51 -13.74 -3.58
CA THR A 194 10.51 -14.73 -4.01
C THR A 194 11.65 -14.09 -4.79
N VAL A 195 11.34 -13.21 -5.75
CA VAL A 195 12.37 -12.54 -6.56
C VAL A 195 13.24 -11.64 -5.70
N PHE A 196 12.64 -10.86 -4.80
CA PHE A 196 13.39 -9.98 -3.90
C PHE A 196 14.36 -10.76 -3.01
N PHE A 197 13.91 -11.86 -2.39
CA PHE A 197 14.75 -12.67 -1.50
C PHE A 197 15.88 -13.39 -2.22
N VAL A 198 15.60 -14.02 -3.36
CA VAL A 198 16.63 -14.71 -4.14
C VAL A 198 17.72 -13.72 -4.59
N LEU A 199 17.33 -12.53 -5.04
CA LEU A 199 18.30 -11.50 -5.43
C LEU A 199 19.09 -10.99 -4.22
N TYR A 200 18.44 -10.77 -3.08
CA TYR A 200 19.09 -10.33 -1.86
C TYR A 200 20.16 -11.33 -1.39
N GLU A 201 19.84 -12.62 -1.33
CA GLU A 201 20.80 -13.66 -0.94
C GLU A 201 21.99 -13.74 -1.90
N LYS A 202 21.74 -13.67 -3.22
CA LYS A 202 22.81 -13.71 -4.22
C LYS A 202 23.73 -12.49 -4.14
N LEU A 203 23.17 -11.30 -3.91
CA LEU A 203 23.94 -10.08 -3.74
C LEU A 203 24.76 -10.11 -2.44
N LEU A 204 24.16 -10.57 -1.35
CA LEU A 204 24.83 -10.66 -0.05
C LEU A 204 26.00 -11.65 -0.10
N ALA A 205 25.81 -12.81 -0.72
CA ALA A 205 26.87 -13.79 -0.92
C ALA A 205 28.03 -13.22 -1.74
N ALA A 206 27.74 -12.59 -2.88
CA ALA A 206 28.76 -11.97 -3.73
C ALA A 206 29.52 -10.84 -3.00
N LEU A 207 28.82 -10.05 -2.18
CA LEU A 207 29.44 -8.98 -1.41
C LEU A 207 30.33 -9.51 -0.28
N MET A 208 29.92 -10.61 0.38
CA MET A 208 30.77 -11.29 1.37
C MET A 208 32.02 -11.89 0.75
N GLU A 209 31.93 -12.48 -0.46
CA GLU A 209 33.10 -12.95 -1.21
C GLU A 209 34.08 -11.80 -1.50
N VAL A 210 33.58 -10.65 -1.99
CA VAL A 210 34.41 -9.47 -2.26
C VAL A 210 35.06 -8.92 -0.98
N ILE A 211 34.35 -8.93 0.16
CA ILE A 211 34.92 -8.47 1.43
C ILE A 211 36.01 -9.44 1.92
N ALA A 212 35.81 -10.74 1.79
CA ALA A 212 36.81 -11.75 2.17
C ALA A 212 38.07 -11.66 1.29
N ASP A 213 37.91 -11.38 -0.01
CA ASP A 213 39.01 -11.10 -0.93
C ASP A 213 39.76 -9.80 -0.58
N MET A 214 39.11 -8.83 0.07
CA MET A 214 39.75 -7.57 0.48
C MET A 214 40.48 -7.68 1.84
N GLU A 215 40.05 -8.57 2.74
CA GLU A 215 40.74 -8.83 4.02
C GLU A 215 42.00 -9.71 3.86
N THR A 216 42.18 -10.34 2.69
CA THR A 216 43.33 -11.21 2.40
C THR A 216 44.52 -10.48 1.75
N TYR A 217 44.42 -9.17 1.52
CA TYR A 217 45.51 -8.28 1.07
C TYR A 217 45.95 -7.32 2.18
#